data_AF-A0A8J4E5U8-F1
#
_entry.id   AF-A0A8J4E5U8-F1
#
_cell.length_a   1.000
_cell.length_b   1.000
_cell.length_c   1.000
_cell.angle_alpha   90.00
_cell.angle_beta   90.00
_cell.angle_gamma   90.00
#
_symmetry.space_group_name_H-M   'P 1'
#
loop_
_entity.id
_entity.type
_entity.pdbx_description
1 polymer ?
#
loop_
_entity_poly.entity_id
_entity_poly.type
_entity_poly.pdbx_seq_one_letter_code
_entity_poly.pdbx_strand_id
1 'polypeptide(L)'
;MRGTELAAICGFDDAGVTAALDLVTGFDEALVSGLARLGEDRVAGLTALAGAVAVTPLGERVAEAVDKVTAGSIADEHLVALAAARTALLGSVHDALVAGVDTALGRERAPYEAAPADKAEEDLNLLAGSRSWLRELAIAGWRGVDHDLVSAVGQTVQALLALPAKEKPSRRRLGVLLDGLAAELRAASPIATMEKLPKRRWADLWCRALLLSQPGQERPEPTPVSGRLLVLGADIHEHATAVQVQVHGVLEGGDGPRLVRASVSAAKVDTIVGRAVWKLLTQHTMLTQALAKRVSLTLTDMPLLPSGDLIWHDDKARPAEPADPFTTAKTMLSTAVASATPPLQRHPAGIAEPVLIEFYTVEGDLLHRDGGPPEGVALALGRLPASGPVTADLARKSSACIGLLRWDGGRWSVQPLAVRVETKKGEVEYHNGDWALGHPDPKVVKADAKDDAVGTLRERAGRLLRK
;
A
#
# COMPACT_ATOMS: atom_id res chain seq x y z
N MET A 1 -21.09 8.44 2.33
CA MET A 1 -20.74 9.20 1.12
C MET A 1 -21.98 9.39 0.26
N ARG A 2 -22.33 10.63 -0.09
CA ARG A 2 -23.47 11.01 -0.93
C ARG A 2 -23.06 11.10 -2.40
N GLY A 3 -24.02 11.13 -3.33
CA GLY A 3 -23.70 11.30 -4.76
C GLY A 3 -23.00 12.62 -5.02
N THR A 4 -23.46 13.72 -4.42
CA THR A 4 -22.81 15.04 -4.56
C THR A 4 -21.35 15.04 -4.09
N GLU A 5 -21.03 14.26 -3.06
CA GLU A 5 -19.66 14.11 -2.55
C GLU A 5 -18.80 13.30 -3.55
N LEU A 6 -19.36 12.22 -4.14
CA LEU A 6 -18.71 11.48 -5.24
C LEU A 6 -18.45 12.39 -6.44
N ALA A 7 -19.44 13.19 -6.84
CA ALA A 7 -19.30 14.13 -7.96
C ALA A 7 -18.22 15.18 -7.68
N ALA A 8 -18.14 15.71 -6.45
CA ALA A 8 -17.09 16.64 -6.06
C ALA A 8 -15.69 16.02 -6.10
N ILE A 9 -15.54 14.76 -5.66
CA ILE A 9 -14.27 14.04 -5.68
C ILE A 9 -13.82 13.74 -7.12
N CYS A 10 -14.74 13.27 -7.97
CA CYS A 10 -14.45 12.92 -9.35
C CYS A 10 -14.30 14.14 -10.28
N GLY A 11 -14.99 15.24 -9.97
CA GLY A 11 -14.93 16.49 -10.72
C GLY A 11 -13.87 17.48 -10.21
N PHE A 12 -12.96 17.05 -9.32
CA PHE A 12 -11.86 17.88 -8.84
C PHE A 12 -10.96 18.31 -10.02
N ASP A 13 -10.88 19.63 -10.27
CA ASP A 13 -10.06 20.19 -11.36
C ASP A 13 -8.58 19.89 -11.13
N ASP A 14 -7.99 19.19 -12.10
CA ASP A 14 -6.77 18.43 -11.92
C ASP A 14 -5.55 19.05 -12.63
N ALA A 15 -5.64 20.27 -13.18
CA ALA A 15 -4.59 20.80 -14.06
C ALA A 15 -3.18 20.72 -13.44
N GLY A 16 -3.04 21.04 -12.15
CA GLY A 16 -1.78 20.87 -11.42
C GLY A 16 -1.38 19.41 -11.16
N VAL A 17 -2.36 18.53 -10.92
CA VAL A 17 -2.16 17.09 -10.77
C VAL A 17 -1.69 16.47 -12.09
N THR A 18 -2.38 16.78 -13.19
CA THR A 18 -2.04 16.32 -14.55
C THR A 18 -0.64 16.77 -14.94
N ALA A 19 -0.33 18.06 -14.77
CA ALA A 19 1.01 18.59 -15.04
C ALA A 19 2.11 17.90 -14.21
N ALA A 20 1.85 17.67 -12.92
CA ALA A 20 2.78 16.94 -12.05
C ALA A 20 3.00 15.49 -12.52
N LEU A 21 1.94 14.78 -12.92
CA LEU A 21 2.04 13.41 -13.42
C LEU A 21 2.78 13.32 -14.76
N ASP A 22 2.61 14.29 -15.65
CA ASP A 22 3.33 14.37 -16.92
C ASP A 22 4.85 14.54 -16.71
N LEU A 23 5.25 15.39 -15.75
CA LEU A 23 6.64 15.54 -15.35
C LEU A 23 7.24 14.23 -14.81
N VAL A 24 6.49 13.50 -13.96
CA VAL A 24 6.91 12.17 -13.48
C VAL A 24 7.01 11.20 -14.66
N THR A 25 6.11 11.26 -15.65
CA THR A 25 6.19 10.43 -16.86
C THR A 25 7.49 10.68 -17.61
N GLY A 26 7.91 11.93 -17.80
CA GLY A 26 9.19 12.27 -18.43
C GLY A 26 10.39 11.64 -17.72
N PHE A 27 10.42 11.67 -16.39
CA PHE A 27 11.46 10.99 -15.61
C PHE A 27 11.42 9.47 -15.78
N ASP A 28 10.23 8.86 -15.75
CA ASP A 28 10.10 7.40 -15.85
C ASP A 28 10.52 6.88 -17.23
N GLU A 29 10.31 7.64 -18.30
CA GLU A 29 10.83 7.33 -19.63
C GLU A 29 12.36 7.36 -19.68
N ALA A 30 13.02 8.20 -18.87
CA ALA A 30 14.47 8.19 -18.75
C ALA A 30 14.98 6.85 -18.18
N LEU A 31 14.30 6.32 -17.15
CA LEU A 31 14.64 5.02 -16.54
C LEU A 31 14.37 3.82 -17.46
N VAL A 32 13.45 3.92 -18.43
CA VAL A 32 13.24 2.84 -19.42
C VAL A 32 14.51 2.56 -20.23
N SER A 33 15.22 3.62 -20.61
CA SER A 33 16.34 3.54 -21.54
C SER A 33 17.70 3.58 -20.85
N GLY A 34 17.72 4.00 -19.58
CA GLY A 34 18.92 4.11 -18.77
C GLY A 34 19.51 5.51 -18.81
N LEU A 35 20.13 5.90 -17.70
CA LEU A 35 20.73 7.22 -17.52
C LEU A 35 22.12 7.31 -18.16
N ALA A 36 22.74 6.19 -18.55
CA ALA A 36 24.04 6.19 -19.22
C ALA A 36 23.98 6.70 -20.68
N ARG A 37 22.78 6.71 -21.29
CA ARG A 37 22.58 7.12 -22.70
C ARG A 37 21.34 7.98 -22.83
N LEU A 38 21.41 9.21 -22.34
CA LEU A 38 20.33 10.17 -22.48
C LEU A 38 20.28 10.75 -23.91
N GLY A 39 19.07 10.76 -24.48
CA GLY A 39 18.77 11.51 -25.71
C GLY A 39 18.07 12.81 -25.33
N GLU A 40 17.88 13.71 -26.31
CA GLU A 40 17.35 15.06 -26.09
C GLU A 40 16.02 15.07 -25.31
N ASP A 41 15.06 14.22 -25.69
CA ASP A 41 13.76 14.12 -25.01
C ASP A 41 13.89 13.74 -23.53
N ARG A 42 14.82 12.84 -23.19
CA ARG A 42 15.05 12.39 -21.81
C ARG A 42 15.75 13.46 -20.98
N VAL A 43 16.68 14.21 -21.59
CA VAL A 43 17.30 15.38 -20.95
C VAL A 43 16.26 16.45 -20.67
N ALA A 44 15.34 16.71 -21.61
CA ALA A 44 14.23 17.63 -21.41
C ALA A 44 13.33 17.20 -20.24
N GLY A 45 13.00 15.90 -20.14
CA GLY A 45 12.23 15.36 -19.02
C GLY A 45 12.90 15.57 -17.66
N LEU A 46 14.21 15.32 -17.56
CA LEU A 46 14.99 15.57 -16.33
C LEU A 46 15.05 17.07 -15.98
N THR A 47 15.26 17.92 -16.99
CA THR A 47 15.30 19.38 -16.82
C THR A 47 13.96 19.93 -16.35
N ALA A 48 12.86 19.42 -16.90
CA ALA A 48 11.51 19.80 -16.49
C ALA A 48 11.22 19.40 -15.03
N LEU A 49 11.69 18.21 -14.60
CA LEU A 49 11.61 17.79 -13.20
C LEU A 49 12.38 18.74 -12.28
N ALA A 50 13.61 19.15 -12.66
CA ALA A 50 14.39 20.14 -11.90
C ALA A 50 13.66 21.49 -11.82
N GLY A 51 13.08 21.96 -12.93
CA GLY A 51 12.29 23.18 -12.97
C GLY A 51 11.09 23.15 -12.01
N ALA A 52 10.40 22.02 -11.91
CA ALA A 52 9.24 21.85 -11.04
C ALA A 52 9.57 21.98 -9.55
N VAL A 53 10.80 21.67 -9.15
CA VAL A 53 11.25 21.73 -7.75
C VAL A 53 12.21 22.89 -7.47
N ALA A 54 12.43 23.79 -8.44
CA ALA A 54 13.44 24.85 -8.37
C ALA A 54 13.27 25.80 -7.17
N VAL A 55 12.03 26.10 -6.79
CA VAL A 55 11.69 26.99 -5.65
C VAL A 55 11.58 26.24 -4.31
N THR A 56 11.95 24.96 -4.27
CA THR A 56 11.92 24.13 -3.07
C THR A 56 13.33 23.93 -2.51
N PRO A 57 13.48 23.42 -1.26
CA PRO A 57 14.78 23.06 -0.72
C PRO A 57 15.56 22.00 -1.55
N LEU A 58 14.90 21.29 -2.47
CA LEU A 58 15.55 20.33 -3.37
C LEU A 58 16.15 20.99 -4.62
N GLY A 59 15.77 22.23 -4.95
CA GLY A 59 16.03 22.86 -6.24
C GLY A 59 17.49 22.81 -6.69
N GLU A 60 18.41 23.31 -5.86
CA GLU A 60 19.85 23.34 -6.18
C GLU A 60 20.42 21.94 -6.41
N ARG A 61 20.09 20.99 -5.53
CA ARG A 61 20.61 19.61 -5.61
C ARG A 61 20.08 18.85 -6.81
N VAL A 62 18.84 19.10 -7.19
CA VAL A 62 18.22 18.45 -8.35
C VAL A 62 18.76 19.05 -9.64
N ALA A 63 18.95 20.38 -9.70
CA ALA A 63 19.62 21.02 -10.83
C ALA A 63 21.03 20.47 -11.04
N GLU A 64 21.84 20.40 -9.97
CA GLU A 64 23.17 19.79 -10.03
C GLU A 64 23.12 18.33 -10.51
N ALA A 65 22.20 17.52 -9.97
CA ALA A 65 22.04 16.13 -10.37
C ALA A 65 21.70 15.99 -11.86
N VAL A 66 20.83 16.85 -12.39
CA VAL A 66 20.47 16.85 -13.82
C VAL A 66 21.67 17.21 -14.68
N ASP A 67 22.43 18.25 -14.33
CA ASP A 67 23.61 18.68 -15.06
C ASP A 67 24.66 17.55 -15.13
N LYS A 68 24.94 16.93 -13.99
CA LYS A 68 25.93 15.86 -13.88
C LYS A 68 25.53 14.60 -14.61
N VAL A 69 24.28 14.16 -14.46
CA VAL A 69 23.76 12.97 -15.15
C VAL A 69 23.74 13.20 -16.66
N THR A 70 23.36 14.39 -17.13
CA THR A 70 23.41 14.75 -18.55
C THR A 70 24.84 14.77 -19.08
N ALA A 71 25.82 15.18 -18.27
CA ALA A 71 27.25 15.09 -18.59
C ALA A 71 27.84 13.66 -18.48
N GLY A 72 27.01 12.65 -18.16
CA GLY A 72 27.43 11.25 -18.04
C GLY A 72 28.03 10.86 -16.69
N SER A 73 27.91 11.71 -15.67
CA SER A 73 28.36 11.44 -14.31
C SER A 73 27.17 11.04 -13.43
N ILE A 74 27.13 9.76 -13.02
CA ILE A 74 26.02 9.18 -12.25
C ILE A 74 26.54 8.70 -10.89
N ALA A 75 26.44 9.56 -9.89
CA ALA A 75 26.77 9.23 -8.51
C ALA A 75 25.51 8.99 -7.66
N ASP A 76 25.66 8.29 -6.53
CA ASP A 76 24.56 7.95 -5.61
C ASP A 76 23.76 9.20 -5.19
N GLU A 77 24.46 10.29 -4.84
CA GLU A 77 23.82 11.53 -4.39
C GLU A 77 22.95 12.19 -5.49
N HIS A 78 23.32 12.02 -6.77
CA HIS A 78 22.58 12.55 -7.90
C HIS A 78 21.28 11.76 -8.10
N LEU A 79 21.38 10.43 -8.04
CA LEU A 79 20.22 9.54 -8.12
C LEU A 79 19.24 9.79 -6.96
N VAL A 80 19.77 10.02 -5.76
CA VAL A 80 18.95 10.33 -4.57
C VAL A 80 18.20 11.64 -4.76
N ALA A 81 18.86 12.69 -5.25
CA ALA A 81 18.21 13.97 -5.51
C ALA A 81 17.07 13.83 -6.54
N LEU A 82 17.30 13.09 -7.63
CA LEU A 82 16.28 12.83 -8.65
C LEU A 82 15.10 12.02 -8.11
N ALA A 83 15.37 10.95 -7.35
CA ALA A 83 14.32 10.15 -6.72
C ALA A 83 13.53 10.94 -5.68
N ALA A 84 14.19 11.82 -4.93
CA ALA A 84 13.55 12.71 -3.96
C ALA A 84 12.63 13.72 -4.66
N ALA A 85 13.08 14.35 -5.76
CA ALA A 85 12.26 15.27 -6.55
C ALA A 85 11.00 14.60 -7.08
N ARG A 86 11.16 13.43 -7.72
CA ARG A 86 10.04 12.64 -8.24
C ARG A 86 9.05 12.25 -7.13
N THR A 87 9.58 11.79 -5.99
CA THR A 87 8.76 11.39 -4.83
C THR A 87 8.02 12.58 -4.22
N ALA A 88 8.68 13.74 -4.11
CA ALA A 88 8.06 14.97 -3.61
C ALA A 88 6.93 15.45 -4.52
N LEU A 89 7.10 15.35 -5.84
CA LEU A 89 6.07 15.71 -6.81
C LEU A 89 4.85 14.79 -6.69
N LEU A 90 5.05 13.47 -6.59
CA LEU A 90 3.96 12.52 -6.30
C LEU A 90 3.33 12.76 -4.92
N GLY A 91 4.11 13.18 -3.93
CA GLY A 91 3.64 13.61 -2.62
C GLY A 91 2.70 14.82 -2.72
N SER A 92 3.03 15.81 -3.56
CA SER A 92 2.15 16.96 -3.80
C SER A 92 0.84 16.58 -4.47
N VAL A 93 0.86 15.63 -5.42
CA VAL A 93 -0.35 15.06 -6.03
C VAL A 93 -1.20 14.35 -4.99
N HIS A 94 -0.58 13.52 -4.15
CA HIS A 94 -1.26 12.86 -3.04
C HIS A 94 -1.95 13.88 -2.12
N ASP A 95 -1.23 14.92 -1.71
CA ASP A 95 -1.75 15.93 -0.78
C ASP A 95 -2.92 16.72 -1.39
N ALA A 96 -2.85 17.06 -2.68
CA ALA A 96 -3.95 17.70 -3.39
C ALA A 96 -5.20 16.80 -3.46
N LEU A 97 -5.03 15.52 -3.81
CA LEU A 97 -6.12 14.54 -3.90
C LEU A 97 -6.76 14.29 -2.53
N VAL A 98 -5.95 14.11 -1.49
CA VAL A 98 -6.44 13.90 -0.12
C VAL A 98 -7.15 15.14 0.41
N ALA A 99 -6.65 16.35 0.16
CA ALA A 99 -7.33 17.58 0.53
C ALA A 99 -8.70 17.72 -0.17
N GLY A 100 -8.79 17.30 -1.44
CA GLY A 100 -10.06 17.23 -2.17
C GLY A 100 -11.05 16.26 -1.54
N VAL A 101 -10.60 15.06 -1.17
CA VAL A 101 -11.41 14.06 -0.45
C VAL A 101 -11.86 14.58 0.91
N ASP A 102 -10.95 15.17 1.69
CA ASP A 102 -11.26 15.68 3.02
C ASP A 102 -12.29 16.81 2.94
N THR A 103 -12.16 17.72 1.96
CA THR A 103 -13.12 18.79 1.70
C THR A 103 -14.49 18.23 1.32
N ALA A 104 -14.54 17.28 0.38
CA ALA A 104 -15.79 16.71 -0.10
C ALA A 104 -16.53 15.91 0.98
N LEU A 105 -15.79 15.26 1.88
CA LEU A 105 -16.35 14.44 2.96
C LEU A 105 -16.52 15.21 4.29
N GLY A 106 -16.05 16.45 4.37
CA GLY A 106 -15.99 17.20 5.62
C GLY A 106 -15.12 16.52 6.68
N ARG A 107 -14.07 15.81 6.25
CA ARG A 107 -13.23 14.98 7.12
C ARG A 107 -12.09 15.81 7.69
N GLU A 108 -11.93 15.74 9.00
CA GLU A 108 -10.78 16.32 9.69
C GLU A 108 -9.56 15.38 9.60
N ARG A 109 -8.38 15.97 9.44
CA ARG A 109 -7.11 15.25 9.43
C ARG A 109 -6.13 15.86 10.41
N ALA A 110 -5.56 15.01 11.27
CA ALA A 110 -4.53 15.42 12.21
C ALA A 110 -3.30 15.97 11.45
N PRO A 111 -2.62 16.99 11.97
CA PRO A 111 -1.39 17.48 11.38
C PRO A 111 -0.27 16.43 11.49
N TYR A 112 0.66 16.46 10.54
CA TYR A 112 1.86 15.64 10.62
C TYR A 112 2.90 16.32 11.52
N GLU A 113 3.36 15.60 12.55
CA GLU A 113 4.47 16.03 13.38
C GLU A 113 5.73 15.25 12.99
N ALA A 114 6.77 15.99 12.57
CA ALA A 114 8.04 15.40 12.19
C ALA A 114 8.75 14.82 13.43
N ALA A 115 9.16 13.57 13.33
CA ALA A 115 10.01 12.95 14.34
C ALA A 115 11.48 13.31 14.08
N PRO A 116 12.32 13.39 15.12
CA PRO A 116 13.75 13.54 14.91
C PRO A 116 14.30 12.36 14.10
N ALA A 117 15.23 12.64 13.18
CA ALA A 117 15.96 11.62 12.46
C ALA A 117 16.81 10.78 13.42
N ASP A 118 16.80 9.46 13.22
CA ASP A 118 17.65 8.56 14.00
C ASP A 118 19.12 8.77 13.60
N LYS A 119 20.01 8.91 14.59
CA LYS A 119 21.46 9.08 14.34
C LYS A 119 22.19 7.74 14.14
N ALA A 120 21.50 6.61 14.22
CA ALA A 120 22.14 5.29 14.20
C ALA A 120 22.76 4.95 12.82
N GLU A 121 24.09 4.96 12.77
CA GLU A 121 24.97 4.56 11.64
C GLU A 121 25.07 3.03 11.45
N GLU A 122 24.02 2.28 11.74
CA GLU A 122 24.07 0.81 11.63
C GLU A 122 23.68 0.30 10.23
N ASP A 123 24.36 -0.77 9.81
CA ASP A 123 24.16 -1.51 8.55
C ASP A 123 24.49 -0.72 7.27
N LEU A 124 25.41 0.26 7.37
CA LEU A 124 25.81 1.12 6.24
C LEU A 124 26.28 0.32 5.00
N ASN A 125 26.90 -0.84 5.21
CA ASN A 125 27.32 -1.75 4.14
C ASN A 125 26.13 -2.33 3.37
N LEU A 126 25.05 -2.74 4.05
CA LEU A 126 23.83 -3.26 3.40
C LEU A 126 23.08 -2.16 2.64
N LEU A 127 23.04 -0.97 3.23
CA LEU A 127 22.49 0.23 2.57
C LEU A 127 23.29 0.59 1.32
N ALA A 128 24.63 0.56 1.40
CA ALA A 128 25.51 0.80 0.26
C ALA A 128 25.35 -0.28 -0.84
N GLY A 129 25.26 -1.56 -0.47
CA GLY A 129 25.00 -2.65 -1.41
C GLY A 129 23.66 -2.47 -2.15
N SER A 130 22.63 -2.03 -1.43
CA SER A 130 21.32 -1.72 -2.01
C SER A 130 21.42 -0.57 -3.02
N ARG A 131 22.08 0.54 -2.66
CA ARG A 131 22.28 1.69 -3.55
C ARG A 131 23.12 1.34 -4.78
N SER A 132 24.16 0.52 -4.61
CA SER A 132 24.99 0.07 -5.73
C SER A 132 24.15 -0.68 -6.76
N TRP A 133 23.30 -1.62 -6.33
CA TRP A 133 22.42 -2.34 -7.25
C TRP A 133 21.39 -1.42 -7.93
N LEU A 134 20.76 -0.52 -7.16
CA LEU A 134 19.82 0.46 -7.71
C LEU A 134 20.48 1.41 -8.72
N ARG A 135 21.74 1.80 -8.50
CA ARG A 135 22.52 2.59 -9.46
C ARG A 135 22.75 1.83 -10.76
N GLU A 136 23.18 0.56 -10.70
CA GLU A 136 23.37 -0.25 -11.90
C GLU A 136 22.07 -0.42 -12.70
N LEU A 137 20.93 -0.60 -12.01
CA LEU A 137 19.61 -0.60 -12.66
C LEU A 137 19.31 0.72 -13.39
N ALA A 138 19.61 1.86 -12.77
CA ALA A 138 19.37 3.17 -13.38
C ALA A 138 20.31 3.46 -14.56
N ILE A 139 21.56 2.99 -14.49
CA ILE A 139 22.55 3.08 -15.57
C ILE A 139 22.09 2.24 -16.77
N ALA A 140 21.74 0.97 -16.55
CA ALA A 140 21.32 0.04 -17.60
C ALA A 140 19.96 0.42 -18.20
N GLY A 141 19.05 0.93 -17.37
CA GLY A 141 17.65 1.15 -17.71
C GLY A 141 16.87 -0.16 -17.84
N TRP A 142 15.54 -0.10 -17.73
CA TRP A 142 14.68 -1.30 -17.73
C TRP A 142 14.93 -2.22 -18.92
N ARG A 143 15.10 -1.66 -20.12
CA ARG A 143 15.36 -2.45 -21.34
C ARG A 143 16.74 -3.10 -21.37
N GLY A 144 17.70 -2.59 -20.59
CA GLY A 144 19.06 -3.12 -20.47
C GLY A 144 19.24 -4.12 -19.33
N VAL A 145 18.21 -4.38 -18.52
CA VAL A 145 18.29 -5.32 -17.40
C VAL A 145 18.30 -6.77 -17.90
N ASP A 146 19.33 -7.52 -17.51
CA ASP A 146 19.49 -8.95 -17.79
C ASP A 146 19.38 -9.81 -16.52
N HIS A 147 19.56 -11.13 -16.67
CA HIS A 147 19.44 -12.07 -15.57
C HIS A 147 20.51 -11.90 -14.48
N ASP A 148 21.72 -11.51 -14.86
CA ASP A 148 22.85 -11.37 -13.95
C ASP A 148 22.67 -10.13 -13.07
N LEU A 149 22.25 -9.01 -13.68
CA LEU A 149 21.93 -7.79 -12.95
C LEU A 149 20.77 -7.99 -11.97
N VAL A 150 19.71 -8.72 -12.37
CA VAL A 150 18.59 -9.04 -11.45
C VAL A 150 19.05 -9.92 -10.29
N SER A 151 19.97 -10.86 -10.53
CA SER A 151 20.44 -11.81 -9.52
C SER A 151 21.45 -11.20 -8.55
N ALA A 152 22.16 -10.13 -8.94
CA ALA A 152 23.20 -9.48 -8.14
C ALA A 152 22.72 -8.96 -6.76
N VAL A 153 21.43 -8.64 -6.59
CA VAL A 153 20.89 -8.15 -5.32
C VAL A 153 20.71 -9.26 -4.26
N GLY A 154 20.78 -10.53 -4.66
CA GLY A 154 20.34 -11.67 -3.84
C GLY A 154 20.98 -11.73 -2.45
N GLN A 155 22.30 -11.55 -2.34
CA GLN A 155 22.99 -11.57 -1.05
C GLN A 155 22.57 -10.40 -0.14
N THR A 156 22.40 -9.21 -0.72
CA THR A 156 21.95 -8.02 0.03
C THR A 156 20.53 -8.22 0.55
N VAL A 157 19.62 -8.76 -0.27
CA VAL A 157 18.24 -9.09 0.14
C VAL A 157 18.25 -10.12 1.27
N GLN A 158 19.00 -11.21 1.11
CA GLN A 158 19.11 -12.25 2.14
C GLN A 158 19.59 -11.68 3.48
N ALA A 159 20.63 -10.84 3.46
CA ALA A 159 21.16 -10.20 4.65
C ALA A 159 20.14 -9.24 5.30
N LEU A 160 19.45 -8.41 4.51
CA LEU A 160 18.40 -7.51 5.02
C LEU A 160 17.22 -8.25 5.64
N LEU A 161 16.80 -9.37 5.03
CA LEU A 161 15.67 -10.17 5.51
C LEU A 161 16.02 -11.01 6.75
N ALA A 162 17.30 -11.30 6.98
CA ALA A 162 17.80 -11.99 8.16
C ALA A 162 17.83 -11.10 9.42
N LEU A 163 17.74 -9.77 9.28
CA LEU A 163 17.74 -8.85 10.41
C LEU A 163 16.48 -9.02 11.29
N PRO A 164 16.58 -8.89 12.62
CA PRO A 164 15.43 -9.00 13.51
C PRO A 164 14.37 -7.93 13.21
N ALA A 165 13.18 -8.38 12.80
CA ALA A 165 12.11 -7.50 12.33
C ALA A 165 11.63 -6.47 13.35
N LYS A 166 11.63 -6.84 14.64
CA LYS A 166 11.19 -5.98 15.74
C LYS A 166 12.18 -4.85 16.00
N GLU A 167 13.48 -5.12 15.84
CA GLU A 167 14.55 -4.17 16.13
C GLU A 167 14.83 -3.26 14.93
N LYS A 168 14.82 -3.84 13.72
CA LYS A 168 15.22 -3.20 12.45
C LYS A 168 14.10 -3.18 11.40
N PRO A 169 12.91 -2.61 11.69
CA PRO A 169 11.76 -2.66 10.80
C PRO A 169 12.00 -1.98 9.44
N SER A 170 12.70 -0.84 9.43
CA SER A 170 12.99 -0.11 8.18
C SER A 170 13.93 -0.89 7.25
N ARG A 171 14.90 -1.64 7.78
CA ARG A 171 15.81 -2.46 6.98
C ARG A 171 15.07 -3.67 6.40
N ARG A 172 14.21 -4.30 7.20
CA ARG A 172 13.38 -5.39 6.72
C ARG A 172 12.42 -4.94 5.63
N ARG A 173 11.84 -3.74 5.76
CA ARG A 173 11.02 -3.11 4.73
C ARG A 173 11.79 -2.91 3.42
N LEU A 174 13.03 -2.42 3.49
CA LEU A 174 13.91 -2.31 2.31
C LEU A 174 14.17 -3.69 1.69
N GLY A 175 14.49 -4.71 2.49
CA GLY A 175 14.70 -6.07 2.02
C GLY A 175 13.49 -6.65 1.26
N VAL A 176 12.28 -6.50 1.81
CA VAL A 176 11.04 -6.95 1.14
C VAL A 176 10.78 -6.18 -0.16
N LEU A 177 11.06 -4.87 -0.17
CA LEU A 177 10.90 -4.05 -1.36
C LEU A 177 11.86 -4.44 -2.49
N LEU A 178 13.12 -4.68 -2.16
CA LEU A 178 14.14 -5.14 -3.11
C LEU A 178 13.84 -6.55 -3.63
N ASP A 179 13.40 -7.46 -2.75
CA ASP A 179 12.93 -8.81 -3.13
C ASP A 179 11.78 -8.73 -4.14
N GLY A 180 10.76 -7.90 -3.84
CA GLY A 180 9.61 -7.69 -4.73
C GLY A 180 10.00 -7.09 -6.09
N LEU A 181 10.85 -6.06 -6.10
CA LEU A 181 11.34 -5.46 -7.35
C LEU A 181 12.13 -6.48 -8.18
N ALA A 182 13.05 -7.22 -7.56
CA ALA A 182 13.83 -8.25 -8.24
C ALA A 182 12.94 -9.39 -8.76
N ALA A 183 11.89 -9.78 -8.03
CA ALA A 183 10.93 -10.78 -8.46
C ALA A 183 10.14 -10.32 -9.69
N GLU A 184 9.67 -9.07 -9.72
CA GLU A 184 8.98 -8.51 -10.88
C GLU A 184 9.87 -8.42 -12.12
N LEU A 185 11.10 -7.95 -11.96
CA LEU A 185 12.07 -7.87 -13.07
C LEU A 185 12.39 -9.28 -13.61
N ARG A 186 12.54 -10.27 -12.73
CA ARG A 186 12.78 -11.67 -13.13
C ARG A 186 11.59 -12.25 -13.89
N ALA A 187 10.36 -12.02 -13.42
CA ALA A 187 9.13 -12.49 -14.06
C ALA A 187 8.89 -11.81 -15.43
N ALA A 188 9.43 -10.61 -15.62
CA ALA A 188 9.33 -9.83 -16.85
C ALA A 188 10.45 -10.13 -17.87
N SER A 189 11.41 -11.01 -17.55
CA SER A 189 12.53 -11.32 -18.41
C SER A 189 12.11 -12.19 -19.63
N PRO A 190 12.57 -11.89 -20.87
CA PRO A 190 13.45 -10.77 -21.25
C PRO A 190 12.71 -9.43 -21.37
N ILE A 191 13.14 -8.44 -20.58
CA ILE A 191 12.50 -7.11 -20.50
C ILE A 191 12.70 -6.32 -21.81
N ALA A 192 13.84 -6.53 -22.46
CA ALA A 192 14.21 -5.87 -23.72
C ALA A 192 13.15 -6.02 -24.83
N THR A 193 12.39 -7.11 -24.85
CA THR A 193 11.41 -7.43 -25.90
C THR A 193 9.96 -7.24 -25.46
N MET A 194 9.70 -6.76 -24.25
CA MET A 194 8.33 -6.54 -23.79
C MET A 194 7.64 -5.47 -24.62
N GLU A 195 6.39 -5.71 -25.01
CA GLU A 195 5.58 -4.71 -25.70
C GLU A 195 5.25 -3.53 -24.78
N LYS A 196 4.84 -3.83 -23.54
CA LYS A 196 4.43 -2.83 -22.54
C LYS A 196 5.21 -3.02 -21.25
N LEU A 197 5.82 -1.94 -20.78
CA LEU A 197 6.54 -1.90 -19.51
C LEU A 197 5.68 -1.25 -18.43
N PRO A 198 5.69 -1.75 -17.19
CA PRO A 198 5.05 -1.08 -16.05
C PRO A 198 5.95 0.07 -15.53
N LYS A 199 6.26 1.04 -16.40
CA LYS A 199 7.28 2.09 -16.20
C LYS A 199 7.12 2.82 -14.86
N ARG A 200 5.89 3.33 -14.61
CA ARG A 200 5.53 4.05 -13.38
C ARG A 200 5.78 3.21 -12.14
N ARG A 201 5.25 1.99 -12.15
CA ARG A 201 5.35 1.06 -11.03
C ARG A 201 6.80 0.72 -10.68
N TRP A 202 7.64 0.42 -11.67
CA TRP A 202 9.06 0.11 -11.41
C TRP A 202 9.85 1.34 -10.97
N ALA A 203 9.56 2.51 -11.53
CA ALA A 203 10.14 3.76 -11.05
C ALA A 203 9.71 4.11 -9.60
N ASP A 204 8.46 3.83 -9.22
CA ASP A 204 7.98 3.99 -7.83
C ASP A 204 8.75 3.08 -6.87
N LEU A 205 8.90 1.80 -7.21
CA LEU A 205 9.66 0.85 -6.40
C LEU A 205 11.14 1.25 -6.29
N TRP A 206 11.76 1.64 -7.41
CA TRP A 206 13.17 2.05 -7.46
C TRP A 206 13.42 3.31 -6.63
N CYS A 207 12.61 4.35 -6.81
CA CYS A 207 12.74 5.59 -6.03
C CYS A 207 12.53 5.31 -4.54
N ARG A 208 11.52 4.49 -4.20
CA ARG A 208 11.26 4.14 -2.81
C ARG A 208 12.41 3.36 -2.18
N ALA A 209 13.01 2.42 -2.91
CA ALA A 209 14.15 1.66 -2.44
C ALA A 209 15.39 2.54 -2.28
N LEU A 210 15.60 3.51 -3.18
CA LEU A 210 16.72 4.43 -3.11
C LEU A 210 16.61 5.37 -1.89
N LEU A 211 15.41 5.87 -1.60
CA LEU A 211 15.18 6.71 -0.42
C LEU A 211 15.26 5.92 0.88
N LEU A 212 14.73 4.68 0.92
CA LEU A 212 14.83 3.80 2.09
C LEU A 212 16.24 3.26 2.35
N SER A 213 17.12 3.31 1.34
CA SER A 213 18.53 2.92 1.48
C SER A 213 19.43 4.08 1.90
N GLN A 214 18.87 5.25 2.23
CA GLN A 214 19.62 6.33 2.89
C GLN A 214 19.72 6.09 4.40
N PRO A 215 20.87 6.37 5.02
CA PRO A 215 20.97 6.40 6.49
C PRO A 215 20.10 7.53 7.07
N GLY A 216 19.86 7.50 8.37
CA GLY A 216 19.17 8.60 9.06
C GLY A 216 17.66 8.69 8.81
N GLN A 217 16.99 7.57 8.52
CA GLN A 217 15.54 7.54 8.37
C GLN A 217 14.86 7.99 9.67
N GLU A 218 13.79 8.75 9.56
CA GLU A 218 12.91 9.06 10.68
C GLU A 218 12.34 7.77 11.27
N ARG A 219 12.35 7.71 12.61
CA ARG A 219 11.74 6.63 13.36
C ARG A 219 10.77 7.24 14.36
N PRO A 220 9.51 7.48 13.96
CA PRO A 220 8.54 8.01 14.90
C PRO A 220 8.36 7.03 16.06
N GLU A 221 8.44 7.56 17.28
CA GLU A 221 8.16 6.77 18.47
C GLU A 221 6.65 6.49 18.54
N PRO A 222 6.23 5.22 18.65
CA PRO A 222 4.82 4.88 18.80
C PRO A 222 4.27 5.42 20.13
N THR A 223 3.06 5.98 20.09
CA THR A 223 2.34 6.41 21.29
C THR A 223 1.38 5.30 21.75
N PRO A 224 1.32 4.96 23.05
CA PRO A 224 0.36 3.98 23.54
C PRO A 224 -1.06 4.53 23.48
N VAL A 225 -1.99 3.75 22.93
CA VAL A 225 -3.42 4.09 22.89
C VAL A 225 -4.28 2.97 23.46
N SER A 226 -5.36 3.37 24.14
CA SER A 226 -6.36 2.49 24.74
C SER A 226 -7.75 2.95 24.31
N GLY A 227 -8.67 2.00 24.13
CA GLY A 227 -10.01 2.31 23.65
C GLY A 227 -10.70 1.11 22.98
N ARG A 228 -11.84 1.36 22.36
CA ARG A 228 -12.60 0.35 21.61
C ARG A 228 -12.31 0.47 20.12
N LEU A 229 -11.74 -0.58 19.53
CA LEU A 229 -11.54 -0.72 18.09
C LEU A 229 -12.79 -1.34 17.46
N LEU A 230 -13.43 -0.58 16.58
CA LEU A 230 -14.53 -1.00 15.72
C LEU A 230 -13.99 -1.27 14.32
N VAL A 231 -14.05 -2.53 13.88
CA VAL A 231 -13.50 -2.94 12.58
C VAL A 231 -14.47 -2.60 11.45
N LEU A 232 -13.96 -1.97 10.39
CA LEU A 232 -14.71 -1.65 9.17
C LEU A 232 -14.55 -2.73 8.10
N GLY A 233 -13.36 -3.32 7.99
CA GLY A 233 -13.06 -4.36 7.00
C GLY A 233 -11.56 -4.61 6.85
N ALA A 234 -11.20 -5.51 5.94
CA ALA A 234 -9.81 -5.88 5.67
C ALA A 234 -9.47 -5.82 4.18
N ASP A 235 -8.35 -5.20 3.87
CA ASP A 235 -7.65 -5.30 2.59
C ASP A 235 -6.56 -6.39 2.69
N ILE A 236 -6.43 -7.23 1.67
CA ILE A 236 -5.52 -8.38 1.67
C ILE A 236 -4.61 -8.28 0.46
N HIS A 237 -3.32 -8.14 0.73
CA HIS A 237 -2.28 -8.01 -0.28
C HIS A 237 -1.51 -9.33 -0.37
N GLU A 238 -1.66 -10.03 -1.49
CA GLU A 238 -0.94 -11.27 -1.77
C GLU A 238 0.19 -11.01 -2.78
N HIS A 239 1.42 -11.33 -2.40
CA HIS A 239 2.60 -11.40 -3.26
C HIS A 239 3.06 -12.85 -3.37
N ALA A 240 3.95 -13.19 -4.30
CA ALA A 240 4.51 -14.54 -4.39
C ALA A 240 5.18 -14.97 -3.07
N THR A 241 5.93 -14.07 -2.43
CA THR A 241 6.77 -14.33 -1.26
C THR A 241 6.21 -13.86 0.08
N ALA A 242 5.10 -13.10 0.06
CA ALA A 242 4.52 -12.52 1.28
C ALA A 242 3.01 -12.34 1.17
N VAL A 243 2.34 -12.28 2.31
CA VAL A 243 0.95 -11.81 2.43
C VAL A 243 0.86 -10.77 3.54
N GLN A 244 0.02 -9.76 3.34
CA GLN A 244 -0.36 -8.78 4.35
C GLN A 244 -1.87 -8.66 4.43
N VAL A 245 -2.40 -8.60 5.64
CA VAL A 245 -3.78 -8.21 5.92
C VAL A 245 -3.74 -6.86 6.62
N GLN A 246 -4.35 -5.85 6.00
CA GLN A 246 -4.52 -4.52 6.54
C GLN A 246 -5.97 -4.33 6.96
N VAL A 247 -6.19 -4.25 8.27
CA VAL A 247 -7.52 -4.03 8.86
C VAL A 247 -7.74 -2.54 9.03
N HIS A 248 -8.84 -2.03 8.48
CA HIS A 248 -9.28 -0.66 8.66
C HIS A 248 -10.35 -0.61 9.76
N GLY A 249 -10.27 0.39 10.62
CA GLY A 249 -11.22 0.54 11.73
C GLY A 249 -11.30 1.96 12.26
N VAL A 250 -12.22 2.15 13.20
CA VAL A 250 -12.33 3.35 14.03
C VAL A 250 -11.92 2.98 15.44
N LEU A 251 -10.98 3.71 16.02
CA LEU A 251 -10.63 3.62 17.43
C LEU A 251 -11.40 4.71 18.19
N GLU A 252 -12.29 4.28 19.08
CA GLU A 252 -12.95 5.15 20.05
C GLU A 252 -12.10 5.21 21.32
N GLY A 253 -11.34 6.30 21.46
CA GLY A 253 -10.52 6.60 22.65
C GLY A 253 -11.04 7.82 23.41
N GLY A 254 -10.27 8.25 24.43
CA GLY A 254 -10.59 9.43 25.23
C GLY A 254 -10.66 10.74 24.43
N ASP A 255 -9.89 10.83 23.33
CA ASP A 255 -9.82 12.01 22.46
C ASP A 255 -10.84 11.98 21.31
N GLY A 256 -11.83 11.08 21.38
CA GLY A 256 -12.83 10.88 20.33
C GLY A 256 -12.45 9.82 19.29
N PRO A 257 -13.29 9.63 18.26
CA PRO A 257 -13.08 8.63 17.24
C PRO A 257 -11.97 9.02 16.27
N ARG A 258 -11.13 8.05 15.89
CA ARG A 258 -10.10 8.23 14.86
C ARG A 258 -10.01 7.04 13.93
N LEU A 259 -9.68 7.31 12.68
CA LEU A 259 -9.37 6.26 11.71
C LEU A 259 -8.02 5.64 12.04
N VAL A 260 -8.00 4.31 12.11
CA VAL A 260 -6.79 3.54 12.35
C VAL A 260 -6.69 2.38 11.38
N ARG A 261 -5.46 1.91 11.19
CA ARG A 261 -5.16 0.68 10.45
C ARG A 261 -4.34 -0.25 11.32
N ALA A 262 -4.54 -1.55 11.20
CA ALA A 262 -3.66 -2.56 11.78
C ALA A 262 -3.20 -3.50 10.68
N SER A 263 -1.89 -3.61 10.46
CA SER A 263 -1.32 -4.47 9.43
C SER A 263 -0.56 -5.63 10.05
N VAL A 264 -0.92 -6.85 9.66
CA VAL A 264 -0.18 -8.08 10.01
C VAL A 264 0.30 -8.76 8.74
N SER A 265 1.48 -9.38 8.77
CA SER A 265 2.09 -9.96 7.57
C SER A 265 2.82 -11.25 7.87
N ALA A 266 2.90 -12.12 6.87
CA ALA A 266 3.63 -13.37 6.93
C ALA A 266 4.39 -13.61 5.63
N ALA A 267 5.58 -14.21 5.73
CA ALA A 267 6.27 -14.76 4.58
C ALA A 267 5.51 -16.00 4.06
N LYS A 268 5.52 -16.21 2.75
CA LYS A 268 4.92 -17.38 2.11
C LYS A 268 5.71 -17.82 0.90
N VAL A 269 5.35 -18.98 0.36
CA VAL A 269 5.74 -19.39 -0.99
C VAL A 269 4.56 -19.16 -1.93
N ASP A 270 4.86 -19.11 -3.23
CA ASP A 270 3.90 -18.76 -4.29
C ASP A 270 2.70 -19.72 -4.36
N THR A 271 2.88 -20.98 -3.97
CA THR A 271 1.81 -21.99 -3.92
C THR A 271 0.78 -21.79 -2.80
N ILE A 272 1.09 -20.99 -1.77
CA ILE A 272 0.12 -20.66 -0.72
C ILE A 272 -0.71 -19.47 -1.19
N VAL A 273 -1.93 -19.71 -1.66
CA VAL A 273 -2.81 -18.68 -2.23
C VAL A 273 -4.24 -18.78 -1.68
N GLY A 274 -5.02 -17.72 -1.88
CA GLY A 274 -6.44 -17.71 -1.53
C GLY A 274 -6.66 -18.05 -0.05
N ARG A 275 -7.65 -18.88 0.27
CA ARG A 275 -8.01 -19.19 1.68
C ARG A 275 -6.84 -19.69 2.54
N ALA A 276 -5.85 -20.35 1.95
CA ALA A 276 -4.72 -20.91 2.68
C ALA A 276 -3.86 -19.83 3.37
N VAL A 277 -3.91 -18.58 2.91
CA VAL A 277 -3.11 -17.49 3.50
C VAL A 277 -3.49 -17.21 4.95
N TRP A 278 -4.75 -17.40 5.34
CA TRP A 278 -5.19 -17.19 6.73
C TRP A 278 -4.49 -18.13 7.72
N LYS A 279 -4.07 -19.33 7.28
CA LYS A 279 -3.29 -20.28 8.10
C LYS A 279 -1.90 -19.75 8.49
N LEU A 280 -1.41 -18.72 7.80
CA LEU A 280 -0.14 -18.05 8.12
C LEU A 280 -0.28 -16.98 9.20
N LEU A 281 -1.52 -16.53 9.48
CA LEU A 281 -1.82 -15.42 10.38
C LEU A 281 -2.41 -15.87 11.72
N THR A 282 -2.38 -17.17 12.02
CA THR A 282 -2.99 -17.78 13.22
C THR A 282 -2.43 -17.26 14.54
N GLN A 283 -1.24 -16.66 14.53
CA GLN A 283 -0.64 -16.01 15.70
C GLN A 283 -1.31 -14.69 16.09
N HIS A 284 -2.17 -14.12 15.24
CA HIS A 284 -2.93 -12.90 15.48
C HIS A 284 -4.39 -13.25 15.79
N THR A 285 -4.59 -13.95 16.91
CA THR A 285 -5.87 -14.57 17.25
C THR A 285 -6.94 -13.51 17.51
N MET A 286 -6.63 -12.43 18.21
CA MET A 286 -7.60 -11.37 18.49
C MET A 286 -8.05 -10.66 17.21
N LEU A 287 -7.12 -10.36 16.30
CA LEU A 287 -7.43 -9.67 15.04
C LEU A 287 -8.28 -10.54 14.10
N THR A 288 -7.91 -11.82 13.95
CA THR A 288 -8.65 -12.77 13.10
C THR A 288 -10.03 -13.08 13.67
N GLN A 289 -10.19 -13.13 14.99
CA GLN A 289 -11.49 -13.24 15.64
C GLN A 289 -12.37 -12.02 15.40
N ALA A 290 -11.84 -10.81 15.52
CA ALA A 290 -12.59 -9.58 15.26
C ALA A 290 -13.15 -9.54 13.83
N LEU A 291 -12.33 -9.93 12.85
CA LEU A 291 -12.74 -10.00 11.45
C LEU A 291 -13.84 -11.04 11.21
N ALA A 292 -13.61 -12.29 11.60
CA ALA A 292 -14.53 -13.38 11.27
C ALA A 292 -15.84 -13.34 12.08
N LYS A 293 -15.79 -12.86 13.33
CA LYS A 293 -16.95 -12.83 14.23
C LYS A 293 -17.61 -11.45 14.33
N ARG A 294 -17.06 -10.43 13.67
CA ARG A 294 -17.56 -9.05 13.68
C ARG A 294 -17.74 -8.54 15.11
N VAL A 295 -16.69 -8.73 15.91
CA VAL A 295 -16.63 -8.25 17.29
C VAL A 295 -15.69 -7.06 17.37
N SER A 296 -16.05 -6.08 18.19
CA SER A 296 -15.12 -5.02 18.57
C SER A 296 -14.01 -5.58 19.45
N LEU A 297 -12.90 -4.83 19.55
CA LEU A 297 -11.80 -5.16 20.42
C LEU A 297 -11.55 -4.03 21.42
N THR A 298 -11.41 -4.37 22.69
CA THR A 298 -10.84 -3.45 23.69
C THR A 298 -9.33 -3.51 23.56
N LEU A 299 -8.70 -2.37 23.30
CA LEU A 299 -7.25 -2.19 23.23
C LEU A 299 -6.72 -1.59 24.54
N THR A 300 -5.58 -2.08 24.99
CA THR A 300 -4.85 -1.55 26.15
C THR A 300 -3.40 -1.28 25.77
N ASP A 301 -3.01 -0.01 25.78
CA ASP A 301 -1.68 0.50 25.47
C ASP A 301 -1.13 -0.02 24.12
N MET A 302 -1.99 -0.22 23.13
CA MET A 302 -1.59 -0.62 21.79
C MET A 302 -0.72 0.49 21.19
N PRO A 303 0.49 0.23 20.66
CA PRO A 303 1.31 1.28 20.08
C PRO A 303 0.71 1.79 18.76
N LEU A 304 0.55 3.10 18.64
CA LEU A 304 0.04 3.82 17.48
C LEU A 304 1.14 4.70 16.88
N LEU A 305 1.39 4.53 15.58
CA LEU A 305 2.26 5.41 14.81
C LEU A 305 1.51 6.70 14.40
N PRO A 306 2.22 7.83 14.16
CA PRO A 306 1.61 9.06 13.66
C PRO A 306 0.83 8.90 12.35
N SER A 307 1.15 7.86 11.56
CA SER A 307 0.43 7.49 10.34
C SER A 307 -0.97 6.90 10.56
N GLY A 308 -1.39 6.68 11.81
CA GLY A 308 -2.63 5.98 12.15
C GLY A 308 -2.49 4.46 12.13
N ASP A 309 -1.28 3.94 11.97
CA ASP A 309 -1.01 2.50 11.97
C ASP A 309 -0.76 1.98 13.40
N LEU A 310 -1.60 1.07 13.85
CA LEU A 310 -1.42 0.28 15.07
C LEU A 310 -0.35 -0.78 14.83
N ILE A 311 0.68 -0.80 15.68
CA ILE A 311 1.63 -1.91 15.75
C ILE A 311 0.94 -3.05 16.51
N TRP A 312 0.48 -4.06 15.78
CA TRP A 312 -0.37 -5.09 16.37
C TRP A 312 0.35 -5.97 17.39
N HIS A 313 -0.15 -5.93 18.62
CA HIS A 313 0.23 -6.81 19.73
C HIS A 313 -1.00 -7.56 20.23
N ASP A 314 -1.10 -8.86 19.94
CA ASP A 314 -2.31 -9.64 20.21
C ASP A 314 -2.65 -9.69 21.71
N ASP A 315 -1.63 -9.66 22.57
CA ASP A 315 -1.74 -9.63 24.03
C ASP A 315 -2.34 -8.32 24.58
N LYS A 316 -2.34 -7.25 23.77
CA LYS A 316 -2.91 -5.92 24.08
C LYS A 316 -4.33 -5.72 23.58
N ALA A 317 -4.96 -6.77 23.03
CA ALA A 317 -6.34 -6.75 22.56
C ALA A 317 -7.19 -7.80 23.27
N ARG A 318 -8.47 -7.49 23.53
CA ARG A 318 -9.47 -8.44 24.05
C ARG A 318 -10.77 -8.30 23.30
N PRO A 319 -11.51 -9.41 23.04
CA PRO A 319 -12.82 -9.32 22.41
C PRO A 319 -13.78 -8.55 23.31
N ALA A 320 -14.61 -7.73 22.67
CA ALA A 320 -15.68 -6.98 23.31
C ALA A 320 -17.02 -7.32 22.63
N GLU A 321 -17.98 -6.40 22.67
CA GLU A 321 -19.32 -6.61 22.13
C GLU A 321 -19.31 -6.78 20.59
N PRO A 322 -20.29 -7.50 20.02
CA PRO A 322 -20.53 -7.50 18.58
C PRO A 322 -20.63 -6.08 18.04
N ALA A 323 -19.99 -5.82 16.90
CA ALA A 323 -20.00 -4.52 16.26
C ALA A 323 -20.29 -4.72 14.77
N ASP A 324 -21.42 -4.17 14.33
CA ASP A 324 -21.82 -4.20 12.93
C ASP A 324 -20.98 -3.18 12.12
N PRO A 325 -20.18 -3.62 11.11
CA PRO A 325 -19.29 -2.71 10.40
C PRO A 325 -20.03 -1.64 9.59
N PHE A 326 -21.22 -1.93 9.05
CA PHE A 326 -22.00 -0.96 8.29
C PHE A 326 -22.61 0.11 9.19
N THR A 327 -23.13 -0.28 10.35
CA THR A 327 -23.59 0.65 11.40
C THR A 327 -22.43 1.53 11.87
N THR A 328 -21.29 0.91 12.16
CA THR A 328 -20.05 1.64 12.51
C THR A 328 -19.67 2.65 11.43
N ALA A 329 -19.64 2.23 10.16
CA ALA A 329 -19.28 3.08 9.04
C ALA A 329 -20.24 4.28 8.91
N LYS A 330 -21.53 4.03 9.13
CA LYS A 330 -22.59 5.03 9.04
C LYS A 330 -22.54 6.07 10.16
N THR A 331 -22.22 5.66 11.38
CA THR A 331 -22.25 6.55 12.55
C THR A 331 -20.91 7.23 12.82
N MET A 332 -19.79 6.59 12.44
CA MET A 332 -18.46 7.01 12.89
C MET A 332 -17.59 7.64 11.80
N LEU A 333 -17.76 7.29 10.51
CA LEU A 333 -16.82 7.76 9.47
C LEU A 333 -16.84 9.27 9.25
N SER A 334 -17.97 9.95 9.51
CA SER A 334 -18.09 11.40 9.34
C SER A 334 -17.49 12.20 10.49
N THR A 335 -17.26 11.57 11.64
CA THR A 335 -16.72 12.23 12.85
C THR A 335 -15.32 11.75 13.20
N ALA A 336 -14.87 10.63 12.63
CA ALA A 336 -13.54 10.09 12.87
C ALA A 336 -12.45 10.96 12.26
N VAL A 337 -11.49 11.38 13.08
CA VAL A 337 -10.30 12.12 12.61
C VAL A 337 -9.37 11.18 11.86
N ALA A 338 -8.95 11.57 10.66
CA ALA A 338 -7.95 10.85 9.87
C ALA A 338 -6.53 11.20 10.34
N SER A 339 -5.61 10.25 10.23
CA SER A 339 -4.19 10.52 10.49
C SER A 339 -3.51 11.18 9.30
N ALA A 340 -2.46 11.95 9.59
CA ALA A 340 -1.59 12.50 8.57
C ALA A 340 -0.76 11.39 7.90
N THR A 341 -0.55 11.49 6.59
CA THR A 341 0.34 10.57 5.87
C THR A 341 1.79 11.02 6.03
N PRO A 342 2.70 10.18 6.57
CA PRO A 342 4.12 10.53 6.66
C PRO A 342 4.73 10.85 5.29
N PRO A 343 5.69 11.78 5.17
CA PRO A 343 6.18 12.28 3.89
C PRO A 343 6.56 11.19 2.88
N LEU A 344 7.36 10.20 3.31
CA LEU A 344 7.74 9.11 2.41
C LEU A 344 6.57 8.23 2.00
N GLN A 345 5.44 8.23 2.70
CA GLN A 345 4.24 7.44 2.36
C GLN A 345 3.26 8.19 1.47
N ARG A 346 3.47 9.49 1.21
CA ARG A 346 2.61 10.30 0.34
C ARG A 346 2.82 9.89 -1.11
N HIS A 347 1.92 9.04 -1.59
CA HIS A 347 1.91 8.56 -2.97
C HIS A 347 0.46 8.36 -3.42
N PRO A 348 0.06 8.80 -4.63
CA PRO A 348 -1.34 8.74 -5.04
C PRO A 348 -1.90 7.31 -5.03
N ALA A 349 -1.15 6.33 -5.54
CA ALA A 349 -1.53 4.90 -5.49
C ALA A 349 -1.60 4.31 -4.07
N GLY A 350 -1.10 5.04 -3.05
CA GLY A 350 -1.19 4.67 -1.63
C GLY A 350 -2.48 5.14 -0.94
N ILE A 351 -3.28 6.01 -1.58
CA ILE A 351 -4.54 6.52 -1.03
C ILE A 351 -5.51 5.35 -0.79
N ALA A 352 -6.11 5.34 0.40
CA ALA A 352 -6.88 4.20 0.94
C ALA A 352 -7.97 4.69 1.90
N GLU A 353 -8.79 5.64 1.47
CA GLU A 353 -9.70 6.36 2.37
C GLU A 353 -10.98 5.54 2.62
N PRO A 354 -11.31 5.15 3.87
CA PRO A 354 -12.52 4.38 4.15
C PRO A 354 -13.80 5.18 3.86
N VAL A 355 -14.75 4.55 3.17
CA VAL A 355 -16.01 5.17 2.76
C VAL A 355 -17.17 4.18 2.87
N LEU A 356 -18.35 4.68 3.22
CA LEU A 356 -19.62 3.96 3.09
C LEU A 356 -20.40 4.57 1.93
N ILE A 357 -20.80 3.73 0.97
CA ILE A 357 -21.68 4.11 -0.13
C ILE A 357 -22.93 3.22 -0.04
N GLU A 358 -24.10 3.86 -0.03
CA GLU A 358 -25.43 3.23 0.00
C GLU A 358 -26.23 3.68 -1.22
N PHE A 359 -27.36 3.02 -1.52
CA PHE A 359 -28.35 3.50 -2.50
C PHE A 359 -27.74 3.77 -3.89
N TYR A 360 -26.92 2.85 -4.38
CA TYR A 360 -26.34 2.91 -5.72
C TYR A 360 -26.79 1.71 -6.57
N THR A 361 -26.57 1.81 -7.87
CA THR A 361 -26.64 0.71 -8.82
C THR A 361 -25.27 0.48 -9.44
N VAL A 362 -25.05 -0.72 -9.98
CA VAL A 362 -23.80 -1.04 -10.69
C VAL A 362 -24.12 -1.46 -12.12
N GLU A 363 -23.53 -0.75 -13.08
CA GLU A 363 -23.61 -1.07 -14.50
C GLU A 363 -22.23 -1.53 -14.99
N GLY A 364 -22.11 -2.81 -15.34
CA GLY A 364 -20.80 -3.42 -15.58
C GLY A 364 -19.95 -3.38 -14.31
N ASP A 365 -18.93 -2.53 -14.30
CA ASP A 365 -18.03 -2.29 -13.16
C ASP A 365 -18.12 -0.85 -12.64
N LEU A 366 -19.09 -0.07 -13.11
CA LEU A 366 -19.28 1.34 -12.73
C LEU A 366 -20.42 1.45 -11.71
N LEU A 367 -20.13 2.08 -10.59
CA LEU A 367 -21.10 2.42 -9.56
C LEU A 367 -21.73 3.77 -9.89
N HIS A 368 -23.07 3.78 -9.97
CA HIS A 368 -23.88 4.97 -10.18
C HIS A 368 -24.73 5.26 -8.94
N ARG A 369 -24.66 6.50 -8.46
CA ARG A 369 -25.46 6.99 -7.34
C ARG A 369 -26.16 8.28 -7.74
N ASP A 370 -27.38 8.48 -7.28
CA ASP A 370 -28.12 9.72 -7.53
C ASP A 370 -27.34 10.94 -7.03
N GLY A 371 -27.24 11.96 -7.89
CA GLY A 371 -26.40 13.15 -7.71
C GLY A 371 -24.89 12.92 -7.86
N GLY A 372 -24.46 11.73 -8.28
CA GLY A 372 -23.06 11.36 -8.55
C GLY A 372 -22.53 11.78 -9.92
N PRO A 373 -21.27 11.45 -10.23
CA PRO A 373 -20.70 11.74 -11.55
C PRO A 373 -21.46 10.97 -12.65
N PRO A 374 -21.78 11.60 -13.79
CA PRO A 374 -22.52 10.97 -14.88
C PRO A 374 -21.90 9.67 -15.39
N GLU A 375 -20.58 9.63 -15.47
CA GLU A 375 -19.78 8.49 -15.92
C GLU A 375 -19.67 7.36 -14.89
N GLY A 376 -20.15 7.59 -13.66
CA GLY A 376 -20.03 6.64 -12.55
C GLY A 376 -18.60 6.53 -12.00
N VAL A 377 -18.45 5.76 -10.92
CA VAL A 377 -17.15 5.51 -10.30
C VAL A 377 -16.82 4.03 -10.38
N ALA A 378 -15.62 3.70 -10.87
CA ALA A 378 -15.23 2.31 -11.04
C ALA A 378 -15.16 1.55 -9.70
N LEU A 379 -15.73 0.36 -9.65
CA LEU A 379 -15.42 -0.63 -8.63
C LEU A 379 -14.11 -1.31 -8.99
N ALA A 380 -13.14 -1.29 -8.06
CA ALA A 380 -11.84 -1.91 -8.26
C ALA A 380 -11.91 -3.44 -8.09
N LEU A 381 -12.74 -4.13 -8.89
CA LEU A 381 -13.04 -5.56 -8.76
C LEU A 381 -11.81 -6.45 -8.96
N GLY A 382 -10.83 -6.00 -9.75
CA GLY A 382 -9.54 -6.68 -9.92
C GLY A 382 -8.66 -6.69 -8.66
N ARG A 383 -9.02 -5.90 -7.63
CA ARG A 383 -8.35 -5.87 -6.32
C ARG A 383 -9.06 -6.72 -5.26
N LEU A 384 -10.14 -7.43 -5.61
CA LEU A 384 -10.83 -8.30 -4.65
C LEU A 384 -9.96 -9.52 -4.33
N PRO A 385 -9.73 -9.81 -3.04
CA PRO A 385 -8.86 -10.91 -2.65
C PRO A 385 -9.57 -12.26 -2.81
N ALA A 386 -8.88 -13.25 -3.39
CA ALA A 386 -9.39 -14.63 -3.46
C ALA A 386 -9.45 -15.32 -2.08
N SER A 387 -8.87 -14.69 -1.06
CA SER A 387 -8.86 -15.13 0.34
C SER A 387 -10.11 -14.72 1.14
N GLY A 388 -11.05 -13.98 0.53
CA GLY A 388 -12.33 -13.60 1.14
C GLY A 388 -13.57 -14.02 0.31
N PRO A 389 -14.78 -13.92 0.89
CA PRO A 389 -16.02 -14.28 0.19
C PRO A 389 -16.54 -13.23 -0.79
N VAL A 390 -16.05 -11.99 -0.75
CA VAL A 390 -16.54 -10.92 -1.63
C VAL A 390 -16.08 -11.18 -3.06
N THR A 391 -17.02 -11.41 -3.95
CA THR A 391 -16.75 -11.65 -5.37
C THR A 391 -17.21 -10.47 -6.22
N ALA A 392 -16.71 -10.40 -7.46
CA ALA A 392 -17.15 -9.40 -8.43
C ALA A 392 -18.68 -9.48 -8.70
N ASP A 393 -19.27 -10.68 -8.67
CA ASP A 393 -20.72 -10.86 -8.83
C ASP A 393 -21.50 -10.30 -7.64
N LEU A 394 -21.04 -10.55 -6.41
CA LEU A 394 -21.65 -9.97 -5.21
C LEU A 394 -21.54 -8.44 -5.19
N ALA A 395 -20.37 -7.90 -5.59
CA ALA A 395 -20.18 -6.46 -5.67
C ALA A 395 -21.13 -5.81 -6.69
N ARG A 396 -21.36 -6.43 -7.86
CA ARG A 396 -22.29 -5.89 -8.86
C ARG A 396 -23.76 -5.93 -8.43
N LYS A 397 -24.13 -6.89 -7.57
CA LYS A 397 -25.50 -7.05 -7.04
C LYS A 397 -25.75 -6.26 -5.76
N SER A 398 -24.74 -5.58 -5.24
CA SER A 398 -24.82 -4.92 -3.94
C SER A 398 -25.57 -3.59 -4.00
N SER A 399 -26.23 -3.26 -2.90
CA SER A 399 -26.94 -1.98 -2.68
C SER A 399 -26.21 -1.07 -1.68
N ALA A 400 -25.24 -1.62 -0.93
CA ALA A 400 -24.34 -0.88 -0.07
C ALA A 400 -22.94 -1.52 -0.05
N CYS A 401 -21.92 -0.67 0.12
CA CYS A 401 -20.51 -1.06 0.14
C CYS A 401 -19.74 -0.24 1.18
N ILE A 402 -19.02 -0.94 2.06
CA ILE A 402 -17.88 -0.37 2.77
C ILE A 402 -16.67 -0.59 1.86
N GLY A 403 -16.04 0.49 1.44
CA GLY A 403 -14.92 0.43 0.51
C GLY A 403 -13.77 1.33 0.91
N LEU A 404 -12.67 1.19 0.19
CA LEU A 404 -11.56 2.12 0.18
C LEU A 404 -11.64 2.94 -1.10
N LEU A 405 -11.72 4.25 -0.96
CA LEU A 405 -11.54 5.17 -2.07
C LEU A 405 -10.05 5.16 -2.45
N ARG A 406 -9.78 4.78 -3.70
CA ARG A 406 -8.44 4.60 -4.27
C ARG A 406 -8.27 5.53 -5.46
N TRP A 407 -7.06 6.05 -5.63
CA TRP A 407 -6.69 6.77 -6.84
C TRP A 407 -5.59 6.01 -7.57
N ASP A 408 -5.82 5.66 -8.82
CA ASP A 408 -4.87 4.92 -9.65
C ASP A 408 -5.06 5.29 -11.12
N GLY A 409 -3.96 5.40 -11.87
CA GLY A 409 -3.99 5.69 -13.30
C GLY A 409 -4.81 6.94 -13.69
N GLY A 410 -4.78 8.00 -12.87
CA GLY A 410 -5.50 9.24 -13.14
C GLY A 410 -6.98 9.23 -12.73
N ARG A 411 -7.47 8.18 -12.06
CA ARG A 411 -8.91 8.02 -11.79
C ARG A 411 -9.18 7.53 -10.37
N TRP A 412 -10.32 7.96 -9.84
CA TRP A 412 -10.88 7.44 -8.60
C TRP A 412 -11.59 6.10 -8.83
N SER A 413 -11.47 5.20 -7.86
CA SER A 413 -12.20 3.93 -7.81
C SER A 413 -12.51 3.55 -6.37
N VAL A 414 -13.49 2.67 -6.19
CA VAL A 414 -13.87 2.13 -4.88
C VAL A 414 -13.48 0.66 -4.83
N GLN A 415 -12.57 0.31 -3.93
CA GLN A 415 -12.20 -1.07 -3.64
C GLN A 415 -13.11 -1.62 -2.53
N PRO A 416 -13.97 -2.62 -2.80
CA PRO A 416 -14.86 -3.15 -1.79
C PRO A 416 -14.11 -3.91 -0.68
N LEU A 417 -14.44 -3.61 0.58
CA LEU A 417 -14.04 -4.39 1.76
C LEU A 417 -15.19 -5.27 2.25
N ALA A 418 -16.41 -4.74 2.16
CA ALA A 418 -17.64 -5.43 2.49
C ALA A 418 -18.77 -4.94 1.59
N VAL A 419 -19.67 -5.85 1.24
CA VAL A 419 -20.84 -5.54 0.41
C VAL A 419 -22.09 -6.12 1.03
N ARG A 420 -23.20 -5.42 0.79
CA ARG A 420 -24.52 -5.81 1.23
C ARG A 420 -25.41 -6.07 0.02
N VAL A 421 -26.00 -7.26 -0.04
CA VAL A 421 -26.74 -7.76 -1.20
C VAL A 421 -28.13 -8.17 -0.76
N GLU A 422 -29.14 -7.72 -1.50
CA GLU A 422 -30.52 -8.17 -1.30
C GLU A 422 -30.72 -9.58 -1.86
N THR A 423 -31.34 -10.44 -1.07
CA THR A 423 -31.74 -11.78 -1.49
C THR A 423 -33.22 -11.99 -1.21
N LYS A 424 -33.79 -13.09 -1.75
CA LYS A 424 -35.16 -13.50 -1.42
C LYS A 424 -35.42 -13.70 0.08
N LYS A 425 -34.35 -13.93 0.87
CA LYS A 425 -34.42 -14.18 2.32
C LYS A 425 -34.11 -12.93 3.15
N GLY A 426 -34.00 -11.77 2.50
CA GLY A 426 -33.54 -10.54 3.11
C GLY A 426 -32.11 -10.20 2.73
N GLU A 427 -31.59 -9.20 3.42
CA GLU A 427 -30.31 -8.58 3.13
C GLU A 427 -29.16 -9.38 3.77
N VAL A 428 -28.10 -9.65 3.00
CA VAL A 428 -26.95 -10.45 3.43
C VAL A 428 -25.66 -9.68 3.22
N GLU A 429 -24.76 -9.78 4.19
CA GLU A 429 -23.46 -9.11 4.16
C GLU A 429 -22.31 -10.08 3.96
N TYR A 430 -21.36 -9.68 3.12
CA TYR A 430 -20.12 -10.38 2.84
C TYR A 430 -18.94 -9.46 3.11
N HIS A 431 -17.98 -9.91 3.89
CA HIS A 431 -16.79 -9.15 4.28
C HIS A 431 -15.53 -9.93 3.92
N ASN A 432 -14.51 -9.26 3.38
CA ASN A 432 -13.24 -9.92 2.99
C ASN A 432 -12.61 -10.74 4.13
N GLY A 433 -12.82 -10.33 5.39
CA GLY A 433 -12.32 -10.99 6.59
C GLY A 433 -13.15 -12.16 7.12
N ASP A 434 -14.33 -12.47 6.56
CA ASP A 434 -15.22 -13.52 7.11
C ASP A 434 -14.56 -14.92 7.15
N TRP A 435 -13.57 -15.17 6.28
CA TRP A 435 -12.83 -16.43 6.23
C TRP A 435 -11.58 -16.47 7.11
N ALA A 436 -11.35 -15.45 7.95
CA ALA A 436 -10.14 -15.35 8.78
C ALA A 436 -9.96 -16.50 9.79
N LEU A 437 -11.05 -17.15 10.20
CA LEU A 437 -11.04 -18.36 11.03
C LEU A 437 -11.32 -19.66 10.25
N GLY A 438 -11.26 -19.61 8.92
CA GLY A 438 -11.61 -20.70 8.02
C GLY A 438 -12.97 -20.52 7.36
N HIS A 439 -13.21 -21.29 6.30
CA HIS A 439 -14.47 -21.24 5.56
C HIS A 439 -15.62 -21.80 6.40
N PRO A 440 -16.82 -21.17 6.42
CA PRO A 440 -17.94 -21.62 7.26
C PRO A 440 -18.55 -22.96 6.82
N ASP A 441 -18.46 -23.34 5.53
CA ASP A 441 -18.93 -24.64 5.03
C ASP A 441 -17.97 -25.80 5.39
N PRO A 442 -18.40 -26.80 6.20
CA PRO A 442 -17.57 -27.95 6.57
C PRO A 442 -17.07 -28.79 5.39
N LYS A 443 -17.80 -28.84 4.26
CA LYS A 443 -17.36 -29.57 3.06
C LYS A 443 -16.15 -28.91 2.44
N VAL A 444 -16.15 -27.58 2.39
CA VAL A 444 -15.03 -26.78 1.90
C VAL A 444 -13.83 -26.93 2.83
N VAL A 445 -14.04 -26.87 4.15
CA VAL A 445 -12.97 -27.13 5.14
C VAL A 445 -12.36 -28.52 4.95
N LYS A 446 -13.19 -29.55 4.75
CA LYS A 446 -12.72 -30.91 4.51
C LYS A 446 -11.94 -31.04 3.19
N ALA A 447 -12.31 -30.28 2.16
CA ALA A 447 -11.57 -30.24 0.90
C ALA A 447 -10.20 -29.55 1.10
N ASP A 448 -10.18 -28.39 1.75
CA ASP A 448 -8.96 -27.62 2.02
C ASP A 448 -7.98 -28.37 2.94
N ALA A 449 -8.48 -29.26 3.80
CA ALA A 449 -7.64 -30.10 4.66
C ALA A 449 -6.88 -31.20 3.89
N LYS A 450 -7.34 -31.60 2.69
CA LYS A 450 -6.64 -32.59 1.86
C LYS A 450 -5.41 -32.02 1.16
N ASP A 451 -5.36 -30.69 0.98
CA ASP A 451 -4.29 -29.96 0.31
C ASP A 451 -3.65 -28.94 1.25
N ASP A 452 -3.20 -29.41 2.42
CA ASP A 452 -2.59 -28.55 3.44
C ASP A 452 -1.11 -28.25 3.14
N ALA A 453 -0.89 -27.39 2.14
CA ALA A 453 0.45 -26.93 1.76
C ALA A 453 1.21 -26.31 2.96
N VAL A 454 0.53 -25.54 3.81
CA VAL A 454 1.13 -24.89 4.98
C VAL A 454 1.63 -25.91 6.00
N GLY A 455 0.79 -26.89 6.36
CA GLY A 455 1.18 -27.98 7.27
C GLY A 455 2.37 -28.78 6.74
N THR A 456 2.31 -29.17 5.46
CA THR A 456 3.38 -29.90 4.79
C THR A 456 4.72 -29.15 4.83
N LEU A 457 4.70 -27.84 4.56
CA LEU A 457 5.91 -27.01 4.56
C LEU A 457 6.46 -26.81 5.97
N ARG A 458 5.61 -26.58 6.97
CA ARG A 458 6.03 -26.48 8.39
C ARG A 458 6.69 -27.77 8.87
N GLU A 459 6.12 -28.92 8.50
CA GLU A 459 6.71 -30.22 8.84
C GLU A 459 8.10 -30.39 8.19
N ARG A 460 8.23 -30.11 6.90
CA ARG A 460 9.52 -30.19 6.19
C ARG A 460 10.57 -29.25 6.78
N ALA A 461 10.20 -27.99 7.05
CA ALA A 461 11.08 -27.03 7.69
C ALA A 461 11.52 -27.49 9.09
N GLY A 462 10.59 -28.02 9.89
CA GLY A 462 10.90 -28.59 11.21
C GLY A 462 11.87 -29.76 11.14
N ARG A 463 11.80 -30.61 10.11
CA ARG A 463 12.78 -31.70 9.89
C ARG A 463 14.17 -31.18 9.49
N LEU A 464 14.23 -30.10 8.71
CA LEU A 464 15.48 -29.47 8.29
C LEU A 464 16.19 -28.75 9.43
N LEU A 465 15.44 -28.08 10.31
CA LEU A 465 15.99 -27.35 11.47
C LEU A 465 16.41 -28.25 12.64
N ARG A 466 16.06 -29.55 12.60
CA ARG A 466 16.47 -30.55 13.60
C ARG A 466 17.74 -31.31 13.22
N LYS A 467 18.28 -31.07 12.02
CA LYS A 467 19.61 -31.50 11.58
C LYS A 467 20.58 -30.35 11.74
#